data_AF-X1ERB1-F1
#
_entry.id   AF-X1ERB1-F1
#
_cell.length_a   1.000
_cell.length_b   1.000
_cell.length_c   1.000
_cell.angle_alpha   90.00
_cell.angle_beta   90.00
_cell.angle_gamma   90.00
#
_symmetry.space_group_name_H-M   'P 1'
#
loop_
_entity.id
_entity.type
_entity.pdbx_description
1 polymer ?
#
loop_
_entity_poly.entity_id
_entity_poly.type
_entity_poly.pdbx_seq_one_letter_code
_entity_poly.pdbx_strand_id
1 'polypeptide(L)'
;IPSRTYPSVPCEIIHAGGKVKFIPTQETTLKGAYRLNPSFTWDCALRFTYNMYLANQFMCLSFTGPYKHLKLSKGGAILTDNHEAYLWFKRARFSGRRECSYHDDNLDMIGWNFYMMPEIAARGLLLMQQFYDIEGDPVHNEDKELPYPDLSQFSVYEDRMNVIEKILKPSHYQTFDLIKGDKRDSDSKGRFELSRLLSYVHQAMLFHPCQTA
;
A
#
# COMPACT_ATOMS: atom_id res chain seq x y z
N ILE A 1 -11.39 10.73 -3.70
CA ILE A 1 -10.55 10.32 -4.84
C ILE A 1 -11.39 10.30 -6.11
N PRO A 2 -10.81 10.42 -7.32
CA PRO A 2 -11.54 10.22 -8.57
C PRO A 2 -12.29 8.88 -8.57
N SER A 3 -13.49 8.85 -9.13
CA SER A 3 -14.28 7.61 -9.23
C SER A 3 -13.66 6.61 -10.19
N ARG A 4 -12.91 7.09 -11.19
CA ARG A 4 -12.11 6.28 -12.11
C ARG A 4 -10.65 6.32 -11.71
N THR A 5 -10.20 5.25 -11.06
CA THR A 5 -8.80 5.04 -10.69
C THR A 5 -8.49 3.54 -10.62
N TYR A 6 -7.25 3.17 -10.34
CA TYR A 6 -6.87 1.78 -10.18
C TYR A 6 -7.45 1.20 -8.87
N PRO A 7 -8.02 -0.02 -8.89
CA PRO A 7 -8.69 -0.61 -7.72
C PRO A 7 -7.88 -0.66 -6.43
N SER A 8 -6.55 -0.70 -6.49
CA SER A 8 -5.74 -0.72 -5.27
C SER A 8 -5.88 0.57 -4.45
N VAL A 9 -6.14 1.72 -5.06
CA VAL A 9 -6.19 3.01 -4.37
C VAL A 9 -7.28 3.06 -3.29
N PRO A 10 -8.56 2.79 -3.59
CA PRO A 10 -9.57 2.70 -2.54
C PRO A 10 -9.28 1.57 -1.54
N CYS A 11 -8.71 0.43 -1.98
CA CYS A 11 -8.32 -0.65 -1.06
C CYS A 11 -7.31 -0.16 -0.01
N GLU A 12 -6.23 0.50 -0.43
CA GLU A 12 -5.22 1.00 0.51
C GLU A 12 -5.78 2.05 1.48
N ILE A 13 -6.67 2.94 1.01
CA ILE A 13 -7.34 3.90 1.90
C ILE A 13 -8.15 3.16 2.98
N ILE A 14 -8.89 2.12 2.59
CA ILE A 14 -9.72 1.33 3.49
C ILE A 14 -8.83 0.53 4.46
N HIS A 15 -7.74 -0.07 3.99
CA HIS A 15 -6.80 -0.82 4.82
C HIS A 15 -6.06 0.06 5.83
N ALA A 16 -5.77 1.31 5.47
CA ALA A 16 -5.24 2.32 6.39
C ALA A 16 -6.29 2.83 7.41
N GLY A 17 -7.51 2.27 7.40
CA GLY A 17 -8.59 2.62 8.32
C GLY A 17 -9.48 3.75 7.81
N GLY A 18 -9.18 4.36 6.66
CA GLY A 18 -9.95 5.44 6.06
C GLY A 18 -11.30 5.02 5.46
N LYS A 19 -12.03 6.01 4.95
CA LYS A 19 -13.28 5.84 4.20
C LYS A 19 -13.12 6.47 2.81
N VAL A 20 -13.65 5.82 1.80
CA VAL A 20 -13.56 6.29 0.42
C VAL A 20 -14.78 7.15 0.09
N LYS A 21 -14.53 8.34 -0.46
CA LYS A 21 -15.53 9.14 -1.15
C LYS A 21 -15.06 9.37 -2.58
N PHE A 22 -15.85 8.92 -3.53
CA PHE A 22 -15.57 9.10 -4.95
C PHE A 22 -16.03 10.47 -5.44
N ILE A 23 -15.22 11.06 -6.32
CA ILE A 23 -15.51 12.29 -7.05
C ILE A 23 -15.85 11.85 -8.48
N PRO A 24 -17.07 12.10 -8.98
CA PRO A 24 -17.44 11.75 -10.34
C PRO A 24 -16.49 12.38 -11.36
N THR A 25 -16.03 11.59 -12.33
CA THR A 25 -15.24 12.07 -13.47
C THR A 25 -16.07 11.98 -14.74
N GLN A 26 -16.06 13.04 -15.56
CA GLN A 26 -16.73 13.02 -16.87
C GLN A 26 -15.96 12.16 -17.89
N GLU A 27 -14.63 12.21 -17.83
CA GLU A 27 -13.74 11.42 -18.67
C GLU A 27 -13.73 9.95 -18.24
N THR A 28 -13.46 9.06 -19.21
CA THR A 28 -13.30 7.61 -18.97
C THR A 28 -11.87 7.23 -18.61
N THR A 29 -10.94 8.17 -18.77
CA THR A 29 -9.52 8.05 -18.53
C THR A 29 -9.10 8.81 -17.28
N LEU A 30 -7.92 8.46 -16.77
CA LEU A 30 -7.22 9.19 -15.73
C LEU A 30 -5.81 9.51 -16.23
N LYS A 31 -5.41 10.77 -16.12
CA LYS A 31 -4.09 11.25 -16.53
C LYS A 31 -3.27 11.73 -15.33
N GLY A 32 -2.00 11.34 -15.31
CA GLY A 32 -1.01 11.92 -14.39
C GLY A 32 -1.27 11.63 -12.90
N ALA A 33 -0.92 12.60 -12.06
CA ALA A 33 -1.01 12.48 -10.61
C ALA A 33 -2.21 13.21 -10.01
N TYR A 34 -2.77 12.67 -8.93
CA TYR A 34 -3.85 13.31 -8.18
C TYR A 34 -3.69 13.09 -6.67
N ARG A 35 -4.26 14.01 -5.90
CA ARG A 35 -4.18 13.98 -4.43
C ARG A 35 -5.29 13.13 -3.82
N LEU A 36 -4.94 12.36 -2.81
CA LEU A 36 -5.88 11.60 -1.97
C LEU A 36 -6.41 12.52 -0.87
N ASN A 37 -7.32 13.44 -1.23
CA ASN A 37 -7.85 14.42 -0.28
C ASN A 37 -8.59 13.76 0.90
N PRO A 38 -8.44 14.29 2.13
CA PRO A 38 -7.67 15.50 2.51
C PRO A 38 -6.20 15.24 2.88
N SER A 39 -5.66 14.03 2.67
CA SER A 39 -4.31 13.64 3.11
C SER A 39 -3.18 14.35 2.35
N PHE A 40 -1.93 14.15 2.78
CA PHE A 40 -0.73 14.60 2.07
C PHE A 40 -0.28 13.65 0.95
N THR A 41 -1.01 12.55 0.74
CA THR A 41 -0.65 11.51 -0.22
C THR A 41 -1.09 11.88 -1.63
N TRP A 42 -0.18 11.70 -2.58
CA TRP A 42 -0.42 11.80 -4.00
C TRP A 42 -0.24 10.43 -4.64
N ASP A 43 -1.22 10.01 -5.43
CA ASP A 43 -1.03 8.91 -6.36
C ASP A 43 -0.35 9.48 -7.61
N CYS A 44 0.90 9.07 -7.83
CA CYS A 44 1.72 9.45 -8.97
C CYS A 44 1.98 8.25 -9.89
N ALA A 45 1.13 7.21 -9.86
CA ALA A 45 1.35 6.00 -10.65
C ALA A 45 1.37 6.24 -12.16
N LEU A 46 0.86 7.37 -12.66
CA LEU A 46 0.89 7.74 -14.09
C LEU A 46 1.81 8.93 -14.38
N ARG A 47 2.54 9.44 -13.38
CA ARG A 47 3.52 10.51 -13.52
C ARG A 47 4.91 10.01 -13.16
N PHE A 48 5.86 10.20 -14.07
CA PHE A 48 7.27 9.94 -13.80
C PHE A 48 8.10 10.78 -14.77
N THR A 49 8.48 11.97 -14.34
CA THR A 49 9.19 12.97 -15.16
C THR A 49 10.16 13.76 -14.31
N TYR A 50 11.15 14.41 -14.93
CA TYR A 50 12.08 15.26 -14.20
C TYR A 50 11.34 16.44 -13.55
N ASN A 51 11.88 16.98 -12.45
CA ASN A 51 11.26 18.07 -11.68
C ASN A 51 9.80 17.83 -11.23
N MET A 52 9.35 16.57 -11.15
CA MET A 52 7.99 16.25 -10.71
C MET A 52 7.76 16.37 -9.20
N TYR A 53 8.84 16.50 -8.41
CA TYR A 53 8.79 16.43 -6.96
C TYR A 53 7.94 17.55 -6.35
N LEU A 54 7.08 17.21 -5.38
CA LEU A 54 6.24 18.12 -4.63
C LEU A 54 6.67 18.11 -3.17
N ALA A 55 7.18 19.24 -2.67
CA ALA A 55 7.61 19.41 -1.29
C ALA A 55 6.44 19.27 -0.30
N ASN A 56 6.72 18.78 0.91
CA ASN A 56 5.75 18.53 1.99
C ASN A 56 4.62 17.54 1.63
N GLN A 57 4.89 16.60 0.72
CA GLN A 57 3.92 15.59 0.28
C GLN A 57 4.49 14.16 0.41
N PHE A 58 3.60 13.17 0.29
CA PHE A 58 3.96 11.76 0.12
C PHE A 58 3.57 11.33 -1.30
N MET A 59 4.53 11.27 -2.21
CA MET A 59 4.26 10.93 -3.61
C MET A 59 4.48 9.43 -3.84
N CYS A 60 3.41 8.69 -4.12
CA CYS A 60 3.46 7.26 -4.38
C CYS A 60 3.67 6.99 -5.87
N LEU A 61 4.84 6.47 -6.22
CA LEU A 61 5.21 6.04 -7.56
C LEU A 61 4.90 4.56 -7.77
N SER A 62 4.55 4.21 -9.01
CA SER A 62 4.36 2.81 -9.42
C SER A 62 5.24 2.49 -10.63
N PHE A 63 5.95 1.36 -10.52
CA PHE A 63 6.75 0.79 -11.60
C PHE A 63 6.17 -0.55 -12.07
N THR A 64 4.90 -0.78 -11.74
CA THR A 64 4.20 -2.05 -11.95
C THR A 64 3.52 -2.08 -13.31
N GLY A 65 3.75 -3.15 -14.06
CA GLY A 65 3.15 -3.39 -15.36
C GLY A 65 3.83 -2.68 -16.54
N PRO A 66 3.33 -2.93 -17.77
CA PRO A 66 4.02 -2.51 -19.00
C PRO A 66 3.75 -1.06 -19.42
N TYR A 67 2.74 -0.41 -18.83
CA TYR A 67 2.27 0.93 -19.24
C TYR A 67 2.94 2.09 -18.49
N LYS A 68 3.82 1.79 -17.51
CA LYS A 68 4.58 2.80 -16.78
C LYS A 68 5.77 3.29 -17.58
N HIS A 69 6.28 4.48 -17.25
CA HIS A 69 7.52 4.99 -17.83
C HIS A 69 8.70 4.10 -17.42
N LEU A 70 8.95 3.96 -16.12
CA LEU A 70 9.89 2.98 -15.58
C LEU A 70 9.18 1.63 -15.33
N LYS A 71 9.61 0.59 -16.05
CA LYS A 71 8.92 -0.72 -16.10
C LYS A 71 9.72 -1.79 -15.36
N LEU A 72 9.30 -2.12 -14.14
CA LEU A 72 9.98 -3.09 -13.27
C LEU A 72 9.18 -4.38 -13.01
N SER A 73 8.12 -4.62 -13.79
CA SER A 73 7.11 -5.66 -13.55
C SER A 73 6.30 -5.41 -12.27
N LYS A 74 6.95 -5.40 -11.10
CA LYS A 74 6.40 -5.05 -9.79
C LYS A 74 7.35 -4.12 -9.07
N GLY A 75 6.82 -3.08 -8.45
CA GLY A 75 7.62 -2.12 -7.69
C GLY A 75 6.93 -0.77 -7.56
N GLY A 76 7.46 0.03 -6.65
CA GLY A 76 7.01 1.40 -6.39
C GLY A 76 7.99 2.10 -5.45
N ALA A 77 7.75 3.38 -5.23
CA ALA A 77 8.54 4.20 -4.32
C ALA A 77 7.67 5.28 -3.70
N ILE A 78 8.11 5.82 -2.56
CA ILE A 78 7.50 6.99 -1.94
C ILE A 78 8.55 8.09 -1.94
N LEU A 79 8.23 9.25 -2.51
CA LEU A 79 9.05 10.46 -2.40
C LEU A 79 8.50 11.35 -1.29
N THR A 80 9.40 11.83 -0.43
CA THR A 80 9.08 12.77 0.65
C THR A 80 10.34 13.48 1.14
N ASP A 81 10.18 14.72 1.61
CA ASP A 81 11.17 15.51 2.35
C ASP A 81 11.02 15.39 3.86
N ASN A 82 9.92 14.79 4.34
CA ASN A 82 9.70 14.60 5.77
C ASN A 82 10.55 13.43 6.28
N HIS A 83 11.59 13.76 7.04
CA HIS A 83 12.53 12.78 7.57
C HIS A 83 11.90 11.78 8.55
N GLU A 84 10.98 12.22 9.41
CA GLU A 84 10.28 11.32 10.35
C GLU A 84 9.40 10.32 9.59
N ALA A 85 8.67 10.79 8.58
CA ALA A 85 7.87 9.94 7.71
C ALA A 85 8.75 8.96 6.94
N TYR A 86 9.89 9.39 6.41
CA TYR A 86 10.88 8.50 5.77
C TYR A 86 11.32 7.36 6.71
N LEU A 87 11.72 7.69 7.95
CA LEU A 87 12.14 6.68 8.93
C LEU A 87 11.00 5.72 9.26
N TRP A 88 9.79 6.23 9.41
CA TRP A 88 8.60 5.41 9.63
C TRP A 88 8.33 4.48 8.44
N PHE A 89 8.30 4.98 7.20
CA PHE A 89 8.06 4.18 6.00
C PHE A 89 9.13 3.11 5.79
N LYS A 90 10.40 3.44 6.09
CA LYS A 90 11.54 2.53 5.96
C LYS A 90 11.40 1.31 6.88
N ARG A 91 10.87 1.49 8.09
CA ARG A 91 10.55 0.40 9.01
C ARG A 91 9.24 -0.29 8.64
N ALA A 92 8.20 0.48 8.31
CA ALA A 92 6.87 -0.01 7.97
C ALA A 92 6.92 -1.01 6.81
N ARG A 93 7.73 -0.78 5.78
CA ARG A 93 7.89 -1.70 4.63
C ARG A 93 8.64 -3.00 4.96
N PHE A 94 9.27 -3.10 6.13
CA PHE A 94 10.11 -4.21 6.54
C PHE A 94 9.61 -4.82 7.85
N SER A 95 8.30 -5.08 7.91
CA SER A 95 7.60 -5.68 9.06
C SER A 95 7.77 -4.89 10.36
N GLY A 96 8.04 -3.58 10.28
CA GLY A 96 8.30 -2.72 11.44
C GLY A 96 9.71 -2.85 12.03
N ARG A 97 10.57 -3.67 11.42
CA ARG A 97 11.92 -3.96 11.90
C ARG A 97 12.90 -2.84 11.61
N ARG A 98 14.00 -2.84 12.37
CA ARG A 98 15.19 -2.05 12.10
C ARG A 98 16.12 -2.78 11.13
N GLU A 99 17.12 -2.07 10.61
CA GLU A 99 18.16 -2.62 9.73
C GLU A 99 19.22 -3.39 10.53
N CYS A 100 18.77 -4.37 11.32
CA CYS A 100 19.61 -5.28 12.07
C CYS A 100 19.05 -6.70 12.02
N SER A 101 19.82 -7.65 12.58
CA SER A 101 19.36 -9.01 12.82
C SER A 101 18.09 -8.98 13.67
N TYR A 102 17.07 -9.77 13.31
CA TYR A 102 15.82 -9.85 14.08
C TYR A 102 16.01 -10.50 15.45
N HIS A 103 17.10 -11.26 15.64
CA HIS A 103 17.44 -11.82 16.95
C HIS A 103 17.85 -10.74 17.95
N ASP A 104 18.30 -9.59 17.45
CA ASP A 104 18.82 -8.47 18.26
C ASP A 104 17.87 -7.26 18.22
N ASP A 105 16.76 -7.32 17.49
CA ASP A 105 15.83 -6.19 17.31
C ASP A 105 14.76 -6.17 18.40
N ASN A 106 14.46 -4.97 18.90
CA ASN A 106 13.33 -4.73 19.80
C ASN A 106 12.07 -4.37 18.99
N LEU A 107 11.21 -5.35 18.72
CA LEU A 107 10.02 -5.18 17.88
C LEU A 107 8.96 -4.32 18.57
N ASP A 108 8.93 -3.02 18.25
CA ASP A 108 8.05 -2.00 18.84
C ASP A 108 7.11 -1.31 17.83
N MET A 109 7.11 -1.77 16.57
CA MET A 109 6.30 -1.21 15.50
C MET A 109 5.70 -2.33 14.66
N ILE A 110 4.42 -2.23 14.33
CA ILE A 110 3.77 -3.11 13.35
C ILE A 110 4.05 -2.57 11.95
N GLY A 111 4.40 -3.45 11.02
CA GLY A 111 4.56 -3.11 9.62
C GLY A 111 4.13 -4.25 8.69
N TRP A 112 4.55 -4.13 7.44
CA TRP A 112 4.25 -5.02 6.32
C TRP A 112 5.53 -5.47 5.64
N ASN A 113 5.44 -6.55 4.87
CA ASN A 113 6.55 -6.99 4.03
C ASN A 113 6.45 -6.41 2.62
N PHE A 114 6.72 -5.11 2.47
CA PHE A 114 6.54 -4.33 1.23
C PHE A 114 7.84 -3.72 0.70
N TYR A 115 9.01 -4.28 1.05
CA TYR A 115 10.26 -3.79 0.51
C TYR A 115 10.43 -4.23 -0.96
N MET A 116 11.04 -3.35 -1.76
CA MET A 116 11.44 -3.71 -3.12
C MET A 116 12.65 -4.65 -3.03
N MET A 117 12.59 -5.79 -3.73
CA MET A 117 13.72 -6.72 -3.76
C MET A 117 14.96 -6.05 -4.37
N PRO A 118 16.17 -6.30 -3.85
CA PRO A 118 17.41 -5.70 -4.34
C PRO A 118 17.64 -5.89 -5.84
N GLU A 119 17.27 -7.04 -6.41
CA GLU A 119 17.41 -7.36 -7.83
C GLU A 119 16.54 -6.46 -8.71
N ILE A 120 15.33 -6.16 -8.24
CA ILE A 120 14.40 -5.25 -8.92
C ILE A 120 14.91 -3.81 -8.84
N ALA A 121 15.47 -3.41 -7.70
CA ALA A 121 16.09 -2.10 -7.52
C ALA A 121 17.32 -1.92 -8.43
N ALA A 122 18.18 -2.93 -8.52
CA ALA A 122 19.34 -2.92 -9.41
C ALA A 122 18.94 -2.79 -10.89
N ARG A 123 17.89 -3.52 -11.31
CA ARG A 123 17.30 -3.35 -12.64
C ARG A 123 16.76 -1.92 -12.85
N GLY A 124 16.13 -1.34 -11.83
CA GLY A 124 15.66 0.04 -11.85
C GLY A 124 16.77 1.06 -12.08
N LEU A 125 17.92 0.87 -11.42
CA LEU A 125 19.09 1.72 -11.60
C LEU A 125 19.62 1.67 -13.05
N LEU A 126 19.73 0.47 -13.62
CA LEU A 126 20.18 0.29 -15.01
C LEU A 126 19.22 0.95 -16.00
N LEU A 127 17.91 0.78 -15.80
CA LEU A 127 16.88 1.36 -16.68
C LEU A 127 16.71 2.87 -16.50
N MET A 128 17.27 3.48 -15.46
CA MET A 128 17.13 4.92 -15.23
C MET A 128 17.84 5.76 -16.30
N GLN A 129 18.87 5.20 -16.94
CA GLN A 129 19.63 5.87 -18.00
C GLN A 129 18.77 6.28 -19.20
N GLN A 130 17.66 5.58 -19.46
CA GLN A 130 16.75 5.89 -20.57
C GLN A 130 16.02 7.23 -20.42
N PHE A 131 16.07 7.85 -19.23
CA PHE A 131 15.43 9.14 -18.95
C PHE A 131 16.40 10.32 -19.09
N TYR A 132 17.56 10.09 -19.70
CA TYR A 132 18.54 11.10 -20.05
C TYR A 132 18.87 10.97 -21.54
N ASP A 133 19.19 12.08 -22.20
CA ASP A 133 19.67 12.09 -23.58
C ASP A 133 21.18 11.79 -23.66
N ILE A 134 21.77 11.97 -24.85
CA ILE A 134 23.18 11.63 -25.08
C ILE A 134 24.12 12.63 -24.43
N GLU A 135 23.64 13.86 -24.23
CA GLU A 135 24.32 14.96 -23.54
C GLU A 135 24.25 14.81 -22.02
N GLY A 136 23.35 13.95 -21.52
CA GLY A 136 23.13 13.69 -20.10
C GLY A 136 22.09 14.62 -19.48
N ASP A 137 21.32 15.34 -20.30
CA ASP A 137 20.21 16.16 -19.83
C ASP A 137 18.94 15.30 -19.62
N PRO A 138 18.11 15.62 -18.61
CA PRO A 138 16.94 14.83 -18.29
C PRO A 138 15.82 15.02 -19.34
N VAL A 139 15.23 13.92 -19.79
CA VAL A 139 14.16 13.92 -20.80
C VAL A 139 12.79 14.12 -20.15
N HIS A 140 11.98 15.03 -20.73
CA HIS A 140 10.60 15.23 -20.27
C HIS A 140 9.73 14.04 -20.64
N ASN A 141 9.02 13.51 -19.64
CA ASN A 141 8.05 12.44 -19.83
C ASN A 141 6.64 12.98 -19.61
N GLU A 142 5.85 13.02 -20.67
CA GLU A 142 4.42 13.35 -20.59
C GLU A 142 3.70 12.39 -19.63
N ASP A 143 2.73 12.92 -18.87
CA ASP A 143 1.88 12.12 -18.00
C ASP A 143 1.17 11.03 -18.81
N LYS A 144 1.17 9.80 -18.29
CA LYS A 144 0.39 8.72 -18.87
C LYS A 144 -1.09 8.95 -18.61
N GLU A 145 -1.90 8.48 -19.55
CA GLU A 145 -3.34 8.50 -19.48
C GLU A 145 -3.86 7.09 -19.79
N LEU A 146 -4.69 6.54 -18.90
CA LEU A 146 -5.23 5.18 -19.04
C LEU A 146 -6.73 5.16 -18.73
N PRO A 147 -7.51 4.30 -19.41
CA PRO A 147 -8.91 4.09 -19.09
C PRO A 147 -9.07 3.32 -17.77
N TYR A 148 -10.04 3.73 -16.96
CA TYR A 148 -10.40 3.04 -15.71
C TYR A 148 -11.91 2.87 -15.59
N PRO A 149 -12.39 1.73 -15.02
CA PRO A 149 -13.79 1.59 -14.68
C PRO A 149 -14.19 2.60 -13.60
N ASP A 150 -15.47 2.96 -13.57
CA ASP A 150 -16.01 3.79 -12.50
C ASP A 150 -16.19 2.93 -11.23
N LEU A 151 -15.27 3.10 -10.28
CA LEU A 151 -15.25 2.35 -9.04
C LEU A 151 -16.39 2.74 -8.10
N SER A 152 -17.04 3.89 -8.31
CA SER A 152 -18.20 4.30 -7.49
C SER A 152 -19.43 3.41 -7.68
N GLN A 153 -19.45 2.59 -8.73
CA GLN A 153 -20.53 1.65 -8.99
C GLN A 153 -20.42 0.34 -8.18
N PHE A 154 -19.33 0.15 -7.43
CA PHE A 154 -19.07 -1.09 -6.69
C PHE A 154 -19.28 -0.87 -5.19
N SER A 155 -20.31 -1.52 -4.63
CA SER A 155 -20.68 -1.41 -3.21
C SER A 155 -19.63 -1.94 -2.23
N VAL A 156 -18.63 -2.70 -2.70
CA VAL A 156 -17.50 -3.16 -1.88
C VAL A 156 -16.70 -2.00 -1.28
N TYR A 157 -16.77 -0.82 -1.89
CA TYR A 157 -16.09 0.39 -1.41
C TYR A 157 -16.97 1.27 -0.49
N GLU A 158 -18.23 0.92 -0.30
CA GLU A 158 -19.20 1.69 0.48
C GLU A 158 -19.24 1.24 1.95
N ASP A 159 -19.13 -0.06 2.23
CA ASP A 159 -19.27 -0.60 3.58
C ASP A 159 -18.23 -1.66 3.95
N ARG A 160 -17.63 -1.48 5.13
CA ARG A 160 -16.45 -2.21 5.63
C ARG A 160 -16.71 -3.62 6.14
N MET A 161 -17.93 -4.15 6.07
CA MET A 161 -18.25 -5.46 6.65
C MET A 161 -19.31 -6.16 5.81
N ASN A 162 -18.91 -7.17 5.04
CA ASN A 162 -19.87 -8.12 4.47
C ASN A 162 -19.23 -9.38 3.89
N VAL A 163 -17.97 -9.36 3.44
CA VAL A 163 -17.40 -10.54 2.77
C VAL A 163 -16.89 -11.58 3.77
N ILE A 164 -16.09 -11.17 4.76
CA ILE A 164 -15.54 -12.12 5.76
C ILE A 164 -16.65 -12.73 6.63
N GLU A 165 -17.63 -11.93 7.04
CA GLU A 165 -18.78 -12.43 7.82
C GLU A 165 -19.69 -13.38 7.00
N LYS A 166 -19.73 -13.23 5.66
CA LYS A 166 -20.43 -14.16 4.78
C LYS A 166 -19.66 -15.46 4.53
N ILE A 167 -18.33 -15.40 4.52
CA ILE A 167 -17.46 -16.56 4.26
C ILE A 167 -17.25 -17.39 5.54
N LEU A 168 -17.05 -16.73 6.67
CA LEU A 168 -16.84 -17.39 7.95
C LEU A 168 -18.18 -17.61 8.64
N LYS A 169 -18.78 -18.79 8.45
CA LYS A 169 -19.85 -19.27 9.34
C LYS A 169 -19.34 -19.28 10.79
N PRO A 170 -20.17 -18.93 11.79
CA PRO A 170 -19.79 -18.98 13.21
C PRO A 170 -19.18 -20.33 13.67
N SER A 171 -19.48 -21.41 12.96
CA SER A 171 -18.95 -22.76 13.21
C SER A 171 -17.48 -22.98 12.83
N HIS A 172 -16.83 -22.03 12.13
CA HIS A 172 -15.41 -22.14 11.72
C HIS A 172 -14.46 -21.35 12.62
N TYR A 173 -14.97 -20.66 13.64
CA TYR A 173 -14.12 -20.11 14.69
C TYR A 173 -13.69 -21.26 15.61
N GLN A 174 -12.59 -21.93 15.28
CA GLN A 174 -11.72 -22.39 16.36
C GLN A 174 -11.21 -21.12 17.01
N THR A 175 -11.75 -20.78 18.18
CA THR A 175 -11.07 -19.91 19.12
C THR A 175 -9.68 -20.49 19.30
N PHE A 176 -8.68 -19.88 18.66
CA PHE A 176 -7.31 -20.08 19.07
C PHE A 176 -7.22 -19.45 20.45
N ASP A 177 -7.41 -20.28 21.47
CA ASP A 177 -6.90 -20.00 22.80
C ASP A 177 -5.38 -19.85 22.60
N LEU A 178 -4.93 -18.61 22.40
CA LEU A 178 -3.53 -18.26 22.50
C LEU A 178 -3.10 -18.79 23.86
N ILE A 179 -2.25 -19.81 23.80
CA ILE A 179 -1.74 -20.60 24.91
C ILE A 179 -1.61 -19.70 26.12
N LYS A 180 -2.39 -19.99 27.17
CA LYS A 180 -2.21 -19.40 28.49
C LYS A 180 -0.74 -19.54 28.82
N GLY A 181 -0.03 -18.41 28.81
CA GLY A 181 1.30 -18.33 29.39
C GLY A 181 1.23 -18.92 30.79
N ASP A 182 2.13 -19.84 31.06
CA ASP A 182 2.30 -20.47 32.35
C ASP A 182 2.52 -19.39 33.43
N LYS A 183 1.49 -19.12 34.23
CA LYS A 183 1.46 -19.29 35.70
C LYS A 183 0.26 -18.55 36.30
N ARG A 184 -0.51 -19.32 37.07
CA ARG A 184 -1.30 -18.91 38.25
C ARG A 184 -1.80 -17.46 38.24
N ASP A 185 -3.03 -17.26 37.76
CA ASP A 185 -4.06 -16.65 38.58
C ASP A 185 -5.42 -16.90 37.94
N SER A 186 -6.23 -17.66 38.67
CA SER A 186 -7.68 -17.72 38.50
C SER A 186 -8.22 -16.32 38.77
N ASP A 187 -8.84 -15.68 37.77
CA ASP A 187 -10.14 -15.00 37.87
C ASP A 187 -10.36 -13.84 36.86
N SER A 188 -9.98 -14.01 35.58
CA SER A 188 -10.43 -13.09 34.53
C SER A 188 -11.03 -13.83 33.34
N LYS A 189 -12.36 -13.98 33.34
CA LYS A 189 -13.16 -14.31 32.14
C LYS A 189 -13.11 -13.12 31.17
N GLY A 190 -12.01 -12.98 30.44
CA GLY A 190 -11.90 -12.04 29.33
C GLY A 190 -12.64 -12.60 28.12
N ARG A 191 -13.90 -12.22 27.89
CA ARG A 191 -14.53 -12.37 26.58
C ARG A 191 -13.75 -11.50 25.60
N PHE A 192 -13.03 -12.13 24.69
CA PHE A 192 -12.46 -11.45 23.52
C PHE A 192 -13.63 -11.04 22.61
N GLU A 193 -13.86 -9.73 22.46
CA GLU A 193 -14.89 -9.23 21.55
C GLU A 193 -14.54 -9.53 20.08
N LEU A 194 -15.54 -9.98 19.31
CA LEU A 194 -15.49 -10.27 17.87
C LEU A 194 -14.83 -9.15 17.04
N SER A 195 -14.95 -7.90 17.49
CA SER A 195 -14.37 -6.71 16.85
C SER A 195 -12.85 -6.78 16.71
N ARG A 196 -12.15 -7.40 17.67
CA ARG A 196 -10.69 -7.57 17.65
C ARG A 196 -10.23 -8.79 16.86
N LEU A 197 -11.02 -9.85 16.78
CA LEU A 197 -10.66 -11.03 15.97
C LEU A 197 -10.76 -10.72 14.47
N LEU A 198 -11.73 -9.89 14.08
CA LEU A 198 -11.85 -9.36 12.71
C LEU A 198 -10.61 -8.53 12.31
N SER A 199 -9.99 -7.78 13.23
CA SER A 199 -8.75 -7.05 12.90
C SER A 199 -7.55 -7.99 12.68
N TYR A 200 -7.46 -9.10 13.40
CA TYR A 200 -6.39 -10.11 13.23
C TYR A 200 -6.54 -10.92 11.93
N VAL A 201 -7.78 -11.33 11.59
CA VAL A 201 -8.05 -12.03 10.32
C VAL A 201 -7.91 -11.09 9.12
N HIS A 202 -8.23 -9.80 9.27
CA HIS A 202 -7.91 -8.79 8.26
C HIS A 202 -6.40 -8.65 8.08
N GLN A 203 -5.59 -8.65 9.15
CA GLN A 203 -4.13 -8.60 9.03
C GLN A 203 -3.51 -9.80 8.28
N ALA A 204 -4.12 -10.99 8.39
CA ALA A 204 -3.59 -12.21 7.77
C ALA A 204 -3.92 -12.36 6.27
N MET A 205 -4.92 -11.65 5.74
CA MET A 205 -5.33 -11.72 4.32
C MET A 205 -4.94 -10.48 3.49
N LEU A 206 -4.24 -9.52 4.09
CA LEU A 206 -3.76 -8.32 3.42
C LEU A 206 -2.54 -8.64 2.55
N PHE A 207 -2.83 -8.99 1.29
CA PHE A 207 -1.87 -9.16 0.21
C PHE A 207 -0.81 -10.22 0.49
N HIS A 208 -1.09 -11.46 0.07
CA HIS A 208 -0.01 -12.29 -0.45
C HIS A 208 0.60 -11.55 -1.65
N PRO A 209 1.84 -11.02 -1.58
CA PRO A 209 2.65 -11.13 -2.77
C PRO A 209 2.78 -12.63 -3.01
N CYS A 210 2.57 -13.07 -4.25
CA CYS A 210 2.94 -14.40 -4.70
C CYS A 210 4.40 -14.64 -4.29
N GLN A 211 4.61 -15.26 -3.12
CA GLN A 211 5.84 -15.92 -2.76
C GLN A 211 5.66 -17.34 -3.28
N THR A 212 6.37 -17.59 -4.37
CA THR A 212 6.58 -18.89 -5.00
C THR A 212 6.78 -19.99 -3.96
N ALA A 213 6.04 -21.09 -4.13
CA ALA A 213 6.68 -22.38 -4.36
C ALA A 213 6.70 -22.60 -5.88
#